data_AF-A0A4S9T6N2-F1
#
_entry.id   AF-A0A4S9T6N2-F1
#
_cell.length_a   1.000
_cell.length_b   1.000
_cell.length_c   1.000
_cell.angle_alpha   90.00
_cell.angle_beta   90.00
_cell.angle_gamma   90.00
#
_symmetry.space_group_name_H-M   'P 1'
#
loop_
_entity.id
_entity.type
_entity.pdbx_description
1 polymer ?
#
loop_
_entity_poly.entity_id
_entity_poly.type
_entity_poly.pdbx_seq_one_letter_code
_entity_poly.pdbx_strand_id
1 'polypeptide(L)'
;MSSTSQSATSNSSSMSESRSFSSSSTLTVSTSVSTSTCTVPTTTQTVRASGTAGASSTVAVPACATAARFTVIGGAGGASASSAAGYGRLVSGVVVVTPGQIIRAIAGGSGSEGTQGLSAYGNGGRGGANSGGGGAVSALYLASDLIIVGGGGGGQGGAISSSGQNAAGEYRYPGDANNGTAGTVGKTRTQTNANGGVLSTAGGGQPGTNSAAGTGGSTSGYSDAAVSGKSGNGHVGGDYAVTSNTDLTYTSGAGGGGYFGGGSGASSYWLASGVRSAISGGGGGGSSFVSGNVTNSTQYPSGMNVGQVLISFI
;
A
#
# COMPACT_ATOMS: atom_id res chain seq x y z
N MET A 1 23.89 15.84 -86.57
CA MET A 1 23.10 14.59 -86.45
C MET A 1 21.88 14.97 -85.62
N SER A 2 20.70 15.13 -86.21
CA SER A 2 19.82 14.06 -86.72
C SER A 2 19.29 13.18 -85.59
N SER A 3 17.99 12.92 -85.46
CA SER A 3 16.82 13.52 -86.14
C SER A 3 15.53 13.05 -85.47
N THR A 4 14.52 13.92 -85.48
CA THR A 4 13.10 13.67 -85.77
C THR A 4 12.66 12.20 -85.88
N SER A 5 11.60 11.75 -85.22
CA SER A 5 10.18 11.82 -85.69
C SER A 5 9.41 10.65 -85.00
N GLN A 6 8.08 10.50 -84.92
CA GLN A 6 6.85 11.18 -85.39
C GLN A 6 5.67 10.69 -84.48
N SER A 7 4.37 11.03 -84.56
CA SER A 7 3.56 11.82 -85.52
C SER A 7 2.25 12.38 -84.88
N ALA A 8 1.35 12.81 -85.77
CA ALA A 8 -0.08 13.17 -85.73
C ALA A 8 -1.02 12.41 -84.73
N THR A 9 -2.25 12.88 -84.42
CA THR A 9 -3.22 13.53 -85.33
C THR A 9 -4.25 14.45 -84.65
N SER A 10 -4.82 15.35 -85.45
CA SER A 10 -5.75 16.45 -85.15
C SER A 10 -7.14 16.04 -84.64
N ASN A 11 -7.83 16.98 -83.97
CA ASN A 11 -9.17 17.38 -84.41
C ASN A 11 -9.55 18.80 -83.93
N SER A 12 -10.49 19.46 -84.63
CA SER A 12 -10.88 20.86 -84.38
C SER A 12 -12.34 21.01 -83.92
N SER A 13 -12.63 22.06 -83.14
CA SER A 13 -13.96 22.67 -83.05
C SER A 13 -13.95 24.05 -82.36
N SER A 14 -14.05 25.09 -83.19
CA SER A 14 -14.82 26.35 -83.03
C SER A 14 -15.24 26.92 -81.65
N MET A 15 -15.02 28.24 -81.49
CA MET A 15 -15.95 29.27 -80.91
C MET A 15 -16.34 29.13 -79.41
N SER A 16 -16.46 30.18 -78.58
CA SER A 16 -16.54 31.64 -78.81
C SER A 16 -15.85 32.42 -77.67
N GLU A 17 -15.45 33.67 -77.92
CA GLU A 17 -15.21 34.65 -76.84
C GLU A 17 -16.53 35.01 -76.13
N SER A 18 -16.57 34.83 -74.81
CA SER A 18 -17.58 35.45 -73.94
C SER A 18 -16.88 36.29 -72.88
N ARG A 19 -16.82 37.61 -73.11
CA ARG A 19 -16.32 38.55 -72.10
C ARG A 19 -17.34 38.67 -70.98
N SER A 20 -16.94 38.30 -69.77
CA SER A 20 -17.76 38.44 -68.56
C SER A 20 -17.03 39.32 -67.55
N PHE A 21 -17.68 40.41 -67.16
CA PHE A 21 -17.14 41.37 -66.20
C PHE A 21 -16.92 40.73 -64.83
N SER A 22 -15.72 40.85 -64.27
CA SER A 22 -15.41 40.36 -62.93
C SER A 22 -15.83 41.39 -61.89
N SER A 23 -17.00 41.19 -61.29
CA SER A 23 -17.47 41.96 -60.15
C SER A 23 -16.64 41.59 -58.91
N SER A 24 -15.91 42.55 -58.36
CA SER A 24 -15.17 42.37 -57.11
C SER A 24 -16.15 42.15 -55.94
N SER A 25 -16.14 40.96 -55.36
CA SER A 25 -16.88 40.63 -54.14
C SER A 25 -15.94 40.69 -52.93
N THR A 26 -16.19 41.65 -52.04
CA THR A 26 -15.46 41.77 -50.78
C THR A 26 -15.82 40.60 -49.86
N LEU A 27 -14.91 39.63 -49.73
CA LEU A 27 -15.09 38.51 -48.81
C LEU A 27 -14.94 38.96 -47.36
N THR A 28 -16.06 39.19 -46.67
CA THR A 28 -16.11 39.29 -45.22
C THR A 28 -15.80 37.93 -44.61
N VAL A 29 -14.53 37.70 -44.27
CA VAL A 29 -14.11 36.52 -43.51
C VAL A 29 -14.61 36.66 -42.07
N SER A 30 -15.77 36.09 -41.78
CA SER A 30 -16.25 35.91 -40.41
C SER A 30 -15.33 34.92 -39.68
N THR A 31 -14.39 35.44 -38.90
CA THR A 31 -13.59 34.67 -37.95
C THR A 31 -14.51 34.12 -36.85
N SER A 32 -14.98 32.89 -37.04
CA SER A 32 -15.64 32.13 -35.99
C SER A 32 -14.62 31.83 -34.87
N VAL A 33 -14.66 32.61 -33.80
CA VAL A 33 -13.85 32.35 -32.59
C VAL A 33 -14.47 31.16 -31.87
N SER A 34 -14.04 29.95 -32.24
CA SER A 34 -14.40 28.71 -31.56
C SER A 34 -13.74 28.69 -30.18
N THR A 35 -14.44 29.17 -29.16
CA THR A 35 -14.02 29.02 -27.76
C THR A 35 -14.13 27.54 -27.36
N SER A 36 -13.05 26.78 -27.58
CA SER A 36 -12.94 25.41 -27.09
C SER A 36 -12.92 25.40 -25.56
N THR A 37 -14.06 25.12 -24.93
CA THR A 37 -14.13 24.93 -23.48
C THR A 37 -13.34 23.69 -23.10
N CYS A 38 -12.25 23.89 -22.36
CA CYS A 38 -11.44 22.80 -21.86
C CYS A 38 -12.04 22.26 -20.57
N THR A 39 -12.45 20.99 -20.56
CA THR A 39 -13.17 20.38 -19.44
C THR A 39 -12.31 19.31 -18.78
N VAL A 40 -12.04 19.48 -17.49
CA VAL A 40 -11.32 18.48 -16.68
C VAL A 40 -12.25 17.28 -16.43
N PRO A 41 -11.81 16.02 -16.67
CA PRO A 41 -12.60 14.83 -16.37
C PRO A 41 -12.92 14.70 -14.88
N THR A 42 -14.20 14.56 -14.54
CA THR A 42 -14.68 14.39 -13.16
C THR A 42 -14.58 12.95 -12.64
N THR A 43 -14.34 11.98 -13.54
CA THR A 43 -14.22 10.56 -13.18
C THR A 43 -12.96 10.30 -12.35
N THR A 44 -13.15 9.75 -11.15
CA THR A 44 -12.04 9.36 -10.27
C THR A 44 -11.38 8.07 -10.76
N GLN A 45 -10.09 8.16 -11.06
CA GLN A 45 -9.26 7.01 -11.44
C GLN A 45 -8.91 6.21 -10.19
N THR A 46 -9.03 4.88 -10.24
CA THR A 46 -8.80 4.00 -9.09
C THR A 46 -7.86 2.85 -9.46
N VAL A 47 -6.79 2.69 -8.67
CA VAL A 47 -5.92 1.51 -8.69
C VAL A 47 -6.11 0.78 -7.37
N ARG A 48 -6.44 -0.51 -7.39
CA ARG A 48 -6.78 -1.28 -6.18
C ARG A 48 -6.12 -2.65 -6.20
N ALA A 49 -5.57 -3.05 -5.05
CA ALA A 49 -4.97 -4.37 -4.85
C ALA A 49 -6.05 -5.46 -4.66
N SER A 50 -5.69 -6.73 -4.84
CA SER A 50 -6.59 -7.88 -4.71
C SER A 50 -6.01 -8.95 -3.78
N GLY A 51 -6.62 -9.10 -2.60
CA GLY A 51 -6.07 -9.94 -1.53
C GLY A 51 -4.62 -9.55 -1.22
N THR A 52 -3.72 -10.53 -1.22
CA THR A 52 -2.27 -10.32 -1.02
C THR A 52 -1.54 -9.73 -2.23
N ALA A 53 -2.13 -9.76 -3.42
CA ALA A 53 -1.51 -9.23 -4.63
C ALA A 53 -1.68 -7.70 -4.72
N GLY A 54 -0.56 -6.98 -4.81
CA GLY A 54 -0.56 -5.55 -5.14
C GLY A 54 -0.95 -5.28 -6.59
N ALA A 55 -1.22 -4.01 -6.89
CA ALA A 55 -1.52 -3.53 -8.23
C ALA A 55 -0.75 -2.23 -8.54
N SER A 56 -0.51 -1.94 -9.81
CA SER A 56 0.07 -0.67 -10.24
C SER A 56 -0.54 -0.23 -11.57
N SER A 57 -0.63 1.08 -11.78
CA SER A 57 -1.04 1.66 -13.05
C SER A 57 -0.46 3.07 -13.21
N THR A 58 -0.50 3.58 -14.44
CA THR A 58 -0.11 4.95 -14.79
C THR A 58 -1.29 5.71 -15.34
N VAL A 59 -1.47 6.95 -14.89
CA VAL A 59 -2.53 7.87 -15.32
C VAL A 59 -1.88 9.12 -15.86
N ALA A 60 -2.21 9.50 -17.09
CA ALA A 60 -1.81 10.80 -17.64
C ALA A 60 -2.71 11.92 -17.08
N VAL A 61 -2.11 13.04 -16.71
CA VAL A 61 -2.83 14.24 -16.29
C VAL A 61 -3.60 14.80 -17.49
N PRO A 62 -4.94 14.95 -17.42
CA PRO A 62 -5.75 15.45 -18.53
C PRO A 62 -5.38 16.87 -18.96
N ALA A 63 -5.84 17.24 -20.17
CA ALA A 63 -5.79 18.62 -20.61
C ALA A 63 -6.47 19.54 -19.58
N CYS A 64 -5.81 20.67 -19.29
CA CYS A 64 -6.28 21.74 -18.40
C CYS A 64 -6.51 21.37 -16.92
N ALA A 65 -6.20 20.15 -16.49
CA ALA A 65 -6.07 19.85 -15.07
C ALA A 65 -4.83 20.59 -14.52
N THR A 66 -4.99 21.26 -13.38
CA THR A 66 -3.92 22.03 -12.72
C THR A 66 -3.60 21.52 -11.31
N ALA A 67 -4.51 20.75 -10.72
CA ALA A 67 -4.25 19.98 -9.53
C ALA A 67 -4.87 18.58 -9.60
N ALA A 68 -4.37 17.68 -8.76
CA ALA A 68 -4.94 16.37 -8.53
C ALA A 68 -5.20 16.18 -7.05
N ARG A 69 -6.45 15.91 -6.68
CA ARG A 69 -6.80 15.35 -5.37
C ARG A 69 -6.56 13.85 -5.41
N PHE A 70 -5.98 13.30 -4.35
CA PHE A 70 -5.75 11.86 -4.25
C PHE A 70 -6.13 11.33 -2.87
N THR A 71 -6.27 10.01 -2.80
CA THR A 71 -6.29 9.22 -1.56
C THR A 71 -5.48 7.95 -1.78
N VAL A 72 -4.42 7.78 -0.99
CA VAL A 72 -3.52 6.60 -0.99
C VAL A 72 -3.74 5.83 0.29
N ILE A 73 -4.10 4.55 0.18
CA ILE A 73 -4.40 3.66 1.30
C ILE A 73 -3.46 2.46 1.25
N GLY A 74 -2.63 2.26 2.27
CA GLY A 74 -1.82 1.04 2.43
C GLY A 74 -2.66 -0.19 2.73
N GLY A 75 -2.11 -1.39 2.50
CA GLY A 75 -2.78 -2.65 2.83
C GLY A 75 -2.85 -2.90 4.34
N ALA A 76 -3.92 -3.54 4.82
CA ALA A 76 -3.97 -4.06 6.18
C ALA A 76 -3.07 -5.29 6.33
N GLY A 77 -2.67 -5.61 7.56
CA GLY A 77 -2.07 -6.90 7.90
C GLY A 77 -3.06 -8.06 7.72
N GLY A 78 -2.54 -9.28 7.85
CA GLY A 78 -3.34 -10.50 7.95
C GLY A 78 -3.71 -10.82 9.40
N ALA A 79 -4.76 -11.61 9.56
CA ALA A 79 -5.09 -12.28 10.82
C ALA A 79 -5.39 -13.76 10.59
N SER A 80 -5.14 -14.59 11.61
CA SER A 80 -5.80 -15.89 11.73
C SER A 80 -7.27 -15.70 12.13
N ALA A 81 -8.10 -16.74 11.93
CA ALA A 81 -9.57 -16.69 11.85
C ALA A 81 -10.37 -16.13 13.05
N SER A 82 -9.71 -15.68 14.13
CA SER A 82 -10.33 -15.25 15.39
C SER A 82 -9.78 -13.91 15.91
N SER A 83 -9.24 -13.05 15.04
CA SER A 83 -8.69 -11.74 15.44
C SER A 83 -8.74 -10.69 14.33
N ALA A 84 -8.67 -9.41 14.71
CA ALA A 84 -8.42 -8.31 13.78
C ALA A 84 -6.92 -8.16 13.45
N ALA A 85 -6.64 -7.59 12.27
CA ALA A 85 -5.30 -7.23 11.80
C ALA A 85 -5.08 -5.71 11.79
N GLY A 86 -3.83 -5.27 11.60
CA GLY A 86 -3.50 -3.84 11.63
C GLY A 86 -3.96 -3.15 10.36
N TYR A 87 -4.61 -2.00 10.47
CA TYR A 87 -5.01 -1.25 9.27
C TYR A 87 -3.81 -0.58 8.60
N GLY A 88 -3.86 -0.45 7.28
CA GLY A 88 -2.98 0.47 6.57
C GLY A 88 -3.32 1.93 6.86
N ARG A 89 -2.41 2.85 6.52
CA ARG A 89 -2.67 4.30 6.57
C ARG A 89 -3.42 4.74 5.32
N LEU A 90 -4.50 5.48 5.53
CA LEU A 90 -5.09 6.38 4.54
C LEU A 90 -4.38 7.73 4.62
N VAL A 91 -3.86 8.20 3.49
CA VAL A 91 -3.30 9.53 3.28
C VAL A 91 -4.06 10.19 2.13
N SER A 92 -4.66 11.35 2.35
CA SER A 92 -5.31 12.14 1.28
C SER A 92 -4.75 13.56 1.22
N GLY A 93 -4.97 14.25 0.11
CA GLY A 93 -4.48 15.62 -0.09
C GLY A 93 -4.61 16.07 -1.54
N VAL A 94 -3.96 17.19 -1.86
CA VAL A 94 -3.94 17.79 -3.21
C VAL A 94 -2.50 18.12 -3.61
N VAL A 95 -2.12 17.81 -4.85
CA VAL A 95 -0.84 18.19 -5.46
C VAL A 95 -1.07 18.97 -6.76
N VAL A 96 -0.22 19.96 -7.04
CA VAL A 96 -0.22 20.67 -8.33
C VAL A 96 0.26 19.73 -9.43
N VAL A 97 -0.38 19.77 -10.60
CA VAL A 97 -0.02 18.96 -11.76
C VAL A 97 0.03 19.81 -13.03
N THR A 98 0.75 19.34 -14.04
CA THR A 98 0.80 19.92 -15.38
C THR A 98 0.17 18.95 -16.38
N PRO A 99 -0.67 19.41 -17.32
CA PRO A 99 -1.23 18.56 -18.37
C PRO A 99 -0.18 17.70 -19.08
N GLY A 100 -0.49 16.43 -19.30
CA GLY A 100 0.41 15.45 -19.92
C GLY A 100 1.45 14.82 -18.98
N GLN A 101 1.62 15.29 -17.73
CA GLN A 101 2.45 14.59 -16.76
C GLN A 101 1.92 13.18 -16.47
N ILE A 102 2.81 12.24 -16.13
CA ILE A 102 2.44 10.88 -15.75
C ILE A 102 2.43 10.76 -14.22
N ILE A 103 1.30 10.29 -13.69
CA ILE A 103 1.13 9.83 -12.32
C ILE A 103 1.29 8.31 -12.32
N ARG A 104 2.17 7.76 -11.49
CA ARG A 104 2.30 6.31 -11.25
C ARG A 104 1.73 5.97 -9.88
N ALA A 105 0.66 5.19 -9.87
CA ALA A 105 -0.04 4.75 -8.68
C ALA A 105 0.28 3.27 -8.38
N ILE A 106 0.55 2.97 -7.11
CA ILE A 106 0.82 1.62 -6.61
C ILE A 106 -0.10 1.37 -5.43
N ALA A 107 -0.87 0.28 -5.49
CA ALA A 107 -1.73 -0.20 -4.42
C ALA A 107 -1.14 -1.47 -3.80
N GLY A 108 -0.94 -1.49 -2.48
CA GLY A 108 -0.40 -2.62 -1.74
C GLY A 108 -1.46 -3.67 -1.38
N GLY A 109 -1.11 -4.96 -1.52
CA GLY A 109 -1.95 -6.07 -1.04
C GLY A 109 -2.08 -6.10 0.48
N SER A 110 -3.14 -6.77 0.97
CA SER A 110 -3.27 -7.10 2.39
C SER A 110 -2.30 -8.21 2.80
N GLY A 111 -1.94 -8.31 4.06
CA GLY A 111 -1.39 -9.56 4.60
C GLY A 111 -2.47 -10.64 4.66
N SER A 112 -2.04 -11.89 4.85
CA SER A 112 -2.91 -13.00 5.27
C SER A 112 -2.15 -13.88 6.27
N GLU A 113 -2.79 -14.92 6.80
CA GLU A 113 -2.06 -16.00 7.46
C GLU A 113 -1.00 -16.61 6.51
N GLY A 114 0.20 -16.91 7.01
CA GLY A 114 1.32 -17.49 6.25
C GLY A 114 1.98 -16.63 5.14
N THR A 115 1.38 -15.48 4.78
CA THR A 115 1.71 -14.75 3.54
C THR A 115 1.67 -13.23 3.73
N GLN A 116 2.65 -12.53 3.16
CA GLN A 116 2.71 -11.07 3.15
C GLN A 116 1.81 -10.44 2.08
N GLY A 117 1.42 -9.18 2.29
CA GLY A 117 0.95 -8.32 1.22
C GLY A 117 2.10 -7.93 0.29
N LEU A 118 1.83 -7.93 -1.02
CA LEU A 118 2.79 -7.59 -2.06
C LEU A 118 2.58 -6.17 -2.60
N SER A 119 3.67 -5.51 -3.01
CA SER A 119 3.65 -4.19 -3.65
C SER A 119 4.92 -3.96 -4.47
N ALA A 120 4.79 -3.21 -5.56
CA ALA A 120 5.93 -2.73 -6.35
C ALA A 120 6.73 -1.60 -5.66
N TYR A 121 6.32 -1.17 -4.45
CA TYR A 121 7.06 -0.22 -3.61
C TYR A 121 7.74 -0.91 -2.42
N GLY A 122 6.99 -1.72 -1.67
CA GLY A 122 7.46 -2.40 -0.46
C GLY A 122 6.45 -3.40 0.06
N ASN A 123 6.88 -4.65 0.25
CA ASN A 123 6.03 -5.71 0.78
C ASN A 123 5.82 -5.58 2.28
N GLY A 124 4.76 -6.21 2.81
CA GLY A 124 4.75 -6.58 4.23
C GLY A 124 5.80 -7.66 4.52
N GLY A 125 6.06 -7.91 5.80
CA GLY A 125 6.77 -9.11 6.23
C GLY A 125 5.88 -10.35 6.10
N ARG A 126 6.48 -11.51 5.85
CA ARG A 126 5.77 -12.78 5.78
C ARG A 126 5.28 -13.20 7.17
N GLY A 127 4.04 -13.69 7.25
CA GLY A 127 3.47 -14.32 8.43
C GLY A 127 3.83 -15.80 8.53
N GLY A 128 3.72 -16.39 9.71
CA GLY A 128 3.92 -17.82 9.92
C GLY A 128 2.64 -18.63 9.72
N ALA A 129 2.73 -19.95 9.92
CA ALA A 129 1.62 -20.89 9.68
C ALA A 129 0.40 -20.72 10.61
N ASN A 130 0.50 -19.85 11.63
CA ASN A 130 -0.51 -19.60 12.64
C ASN A 130 -0.67 -18.08 12.95
N SER A 131 -0.07 -17.22 12.13
CA SER A 131 0.08 -15.77 12.40
C SER A 131 -0.05 -14.96 11.12
N GLY A 132 -0.47 -13.70 11.27
CA GLY A 132 -0.67 -12.79 10.16
C GLY A 132 0.63 -12.23 9.58
N GLY A 133 0.71 -12.19 8.25
CA GLY A 133 1.67 -11.37 7.52
C GLY A 133 1.34 -9.89 7.56
N GLY A 134 2.31 -9.03 7.25
CA GLY A 134 2.12 -7.60 7.14
C GLY A 134 1.41 -7.20 5.86
N GLY A 135 0.72 -6.06 5.90
CA GLY A 135 0.18 -5.37 4.74
C GLY A 135 1.27 -4.67 3.94
N ALA A 136 1.06 -4.57 2.63
CA ALA A 136 2.00 -3.93 1.71
C ALA A 136 1.78 -2.43 1.61
N VAL A 137 2.79 -1.76 1.06
CA VAL A 137 2.80 -0.31 0.85
C VAL A 137 1.98 0.11 -0.37
N SER A 138 1.23 1.19 -0.24
CA SER A 138 0.72 1.94 -1.40
C SER A 138 1.50 3.24 -1.58
N ALA A 139 1.74 3.63 -2.82
CA ALA A 139 2.54 4.82 -3.13
C ALA A 139 2.01 5.56 -4.37
N LEU A 140 2.26 6.87 -4.40
CA LEU A 140 1.91 7.76 -5.50
C LEU A 140 3.16 8.53 -5.94
N TYR A 141 3.49 8.44 -7.22
CA TYR A 141 4.54 9.22 -7.86
C TYR A 141 3.92 10.18 -8.90
N LEU A 142 4.50 11.36 -9.05
CA LEU A 142 4.18 12.33 -10.09
C LEU A 142 5.47 12.68 -10.83
N ALA A 143 5.52 12.50 -12.15
CA ALA A 143 6.73 12.74 -12.95
C ALA A 143 8.01 12.02 -12.45
N SER A 144 7.86 10.88 -11.78
CA SER A 144 8.89 10.07 -11.08
C SER A 144 9.27 10.55 -9.67
N ASP A 145 8.83 11.72 -9.22
CA ASP A 145 9.01 12.16 -7.84
C ASP A 145 8.04 11.40 -6.93
N LEU A 146 8.54 10.92 -5.78
CA LEU A 146 7.70 10.29 -4.76
C LEU A 146 6.88 11.37 -4.04
N ILE A 147 5.56 11.33 -4.22
CA ILE A 147 4.65 12.28 -3.58
C ILE A 147 4.21 11.75 -2.23
N ILE A 148 3.66 10.53 -2.16
CA ILE A 148 3.09 9.96 -0.93
C ILE A 148 3.35 8.46 -0.83
N VAL A 149 3.45 8.02 0.43
CA VAL A 149 3.43 6.61 0.83
C VAL A 149 2.37 6.40 1.91
N GLY A 150 1.41 5.52 1.65
CA GLY A 150 0.50 4.97 2.65
C GLY A 150 1.08 3.67 3.21
N GLY A 151 1.53 3.70 4.48
CA GLY A 151 2.11 2.54 5.15
C GLY A 151 1.12 1.40 5.34
N GLY A 152 1.61 0.17 5.31
CA GLY A 152 0.85 -1.04 5.58
C GLY A 152 0.76 -1.36 7.08
N GLY A 153 -0.30 -2.06 7.47
CA GLY A 153 -0.48 -2.53 8.84
C GLY A 153 0.32 -3.80 9.15
N GLY A 154 0.69 -3.98 10.42
CA GLY A 154 1.31 -5.20 10.91
C GLY A 154 0.30 -6.35 11.04
N GLY A 155 0.81 -7.57 10.88
CA GLY A 155 0.08 -8.82 11.01
C GLY A 155 -0.11 -9.28 12.46
N GLN A 156 -1.06 -10.19 12.62
CA GLN A 156 -1.53 -10.70 13.91
C GLN A 156 -0.55 -11.71 14.58
N GLY A 157 -0.19 -11.45 15.84
CA GLY A 157 0.36 -12.45 16.77
C GLY A 157 -0.73 -13.14 17.62
N GLY A 158 -0.38 -13.89 18.66
CA GLY A 158 -1.40 -14.57 19.47
C GLY A 158 -0.91 -15.29 20.72
N ALA A 159 -1.72 -16.24 21.20
CA ALA A 159 -1.34 -17.21 22.21
C ALA A 159 -1.96 -18.58 21.91
N ILE A 160 -1.28 -19.67 22.29
CA ILE A 160 -1.85 -21.02 22.38
C ILE A 160 -1.50 -21.61 23.75
N SER A 161 -2.43 -22.36 24.33
CA SER A 161 -2.28 -23.03 25.62
C SER A 161 -2.88 -24.43 25.52
N SER A 162 -2.21 -25.46 26.04
CA SER A 162 -2.73 -26.83 26.06
C SER A 162 -3.97 -27.01 26.96
N SER A 163 -4.21 -26.06 27.87
CA SER A 163 -5.43 -25.96 28.68
C SER A 163 -6.54 -25.09 28.05
N GLY A 164 -6.30 -24.52 26.86
CA GLY A 164 -7.15 -23.48 26.28
C GLY A 164 -6.81 -22.06 26.79
N GLN A 165 -7.25 -21.04 26.07
CA GLN A 165 -7.10 -19.65 26.51
C GLN A 165 -8.15 -19.33 27.59
N ASN A 166 -7.70 -18.81 28.74
CA ASN A 166 -8.57 -18.36 29.85
C ASN A 166 -9.47 -19.46 30.46
N ALA A 167 -9.05 -20.73 30.38
CA ALA A 167 -9.67 -21.79 31.18
C ALA A 167 -9.54 -21.48 32.68
N ALA A 168 -10.48 -21.99 33.48
CA ALA A 168 -10.53 -21.72 34.91
C ALA A 168 -9.39 -22.43 35.66
N GLY A 169 -8.34 -21.69 35.98
CA GLY A 169 -7.20 -22.18 36.77
C GLY A 169 -5.85 -21.78 36.17
N GLU A 170 -4.94 -21.39 37.05
CA GLU A 170 -3.50 -21.18 36.81
C GLU A 170 -3.07 -20.01 35.89
N TYR A 171 -3.47 -19.91 34.62
CA TYR A 171 -2.90 -18.94 33.66
C TYR A 171 -3.92 -18.12 32.85
N ARG A 172 -3.64 -16.82 32.65
CA ARG A 172 -4.41 -15.92 31.78
C ARG A 172 -3.54 -15.27 30.70
N TYR A 173 -4.16 -14.90 29.58
CA TYR A 173 -3.48 -14.33 28.41
C TYR A 173 -4.06 -12.95 28.03
N PRO A 174 -3.98 -11.93 28.90
CA PRO A 174 -4.62 -10.63 28.65
C PRO A 174 -4.07 -9.95 27.39
N GLY A 175 -4.98 -9.28 26.65
CA GLY A 175 -4.71 -8.52 25.44
C GLY A 175 -5.74 -8.75 24.33
N ASP A 176 -6.01 -7.72 23.54
CA ASP A 176 -6.91 -7.76 22.37
C ASP A 176 -6.19 -8.25 21.10
N ALA A 177 -6.91 -8.30 19.97
CA ALA A 177 -6.38 -8.74 18.68
C ALA A 177 -5.05 -8.05 18.27
N ASN A 178 -4.07 -8.83 17.81
CA ASN A 178 -2.66 -8.55 18.08
C ASN A 178 -1.91 -7.88 16.92
N ASN A 179 -2.13 -6.59 16.67
CA ASN A 179 -1.52 -5.92 15.52
C ASN A 179 -1.07 -4.48 15.81
N GLY A 180 -0.20 -3.95 14.95
CA GLY A 180 0.09 -2.53 14.84
C GLY A 180 -0.56 -1.97 13.57
N THR A 181 -1.40 -0.95 13.69
CA THR A 181 -1.82 -0.14 12.53
C THR A 181 -0.60 0.60 11.98
N ALA A 182 -0.62 1.01 10.70
CA ALA A 182 0.45 1.78 10.08
C ALA A 182 0.93 2.96 10.96
N GLY A 183 2.25 3.01 11.21
CA GLY A 183 2.88 3.97 12.12
C GLY A 183 2.68 3.71 13.62
N THR A 184 2.17 2.54 14.05
CA THR A 184 2.02 2.18 15.47
C THR A 184 2.71 0.86 15.81
N VAL A 185 3.18 0.75 17.06
CA VAL A 185 3.76 -0.49 17.62
C VAL A 185 2.76 -1.65 17.57
N GLY A 186 3.26 -2.86 17.35
CA GLY A 186 2.48 -4.08 17.48
C GLY A 186 2.06 -4.31 18.93
N LYS A 187 0.95 -5.04 19.15
CA LYS A 187 0.52 -5.38 20.52
C LYS A 187 1.45 -6.41 21.15
N THR A 188 1.84 -6.13 22.39
CA THR A 188 2.55 -7.06 23.28
C THR A 188 1.58 -8.09 23.87
N ARG A 189 2.00 -9.35 23.95
CA ARG A 189 1.31 -10.40 24.70
C ARG A 189 2.02 -10.68 26.02
N THR A 190 1.23 -11.01 27.04
CA THR A 190 1.73 -11.48 28.33
C THR A 190 1.01 -12.78 28.74
N GLN A 191 1.73 -13.64 29.45
CA GLN A 191 1.16 -14.71 30.24
C GLN A 191 1.22 -14.30 31.71
N THR A 192 0.10 -14.39 32.42
CA THR A 192 -0.01 -14.05 33.84
C THR A 192 -0.48 -15.26 34.65
N ASN A 193 -0.10 -15.32 35.93
CA ASN A 193 -0.67 -16.29 36.88
C ASN A 193 -2.11 -15.91 37.29
N ALA A 194 -2.79 -16.80 38.02
CA ALA A 194 -4.12 -16.58 38.56
C ALA A 194 -4.26 -15.31 39.43
N ASN A 195 -3.15 -14.82 40.02
CA ASN A 195 -3.08 -13.61 40.85
C ASN A 195 -2.77 -12.34 40.03
N GLY A 196 -2.58 -12.44 38.71
CA GLY A 196 -2.28 -11.32 37.82
C GLY A 196 -0.80 -10.97 37.67
N GLY A 197 0.10 -11.70 38.34
CA GLY A 197 1.55 -11.50 38.17
C GLY A 197 2.02 -11.92 36.78
N VAL A 198 2.79 -11.07 36.10
CA VAL A 198 3.36 -11.35 34.77
C VAL A 198 4.47 -12.38 34.89
N LEU A 199 4.38 -13.43 34.07
CA LEU A 199 5.32 -14.55 34.04
C LEU A 199 6.21 -14.50 32.81
N SER A 200 5.63 -14.28 31.64
CA SER A 200 6.33 -14.19 30.35
C SER A 200 5.70 -13.09 29.50
N THR A 201 6.51 -12.43 28.68
CA THR A 201 6.11 -11.36 27.78
C THR A 201 6.71 -11.57 26.40
N ALA A 202 5.90 -11.43 25.35
CA ALA A 202 6.33 -11.34 23.97
C ALA A 202 5.93 -9.96 23.42
N GLY A 203 6.91 -9.06 23.29
CA GLY A 203 6.73 -7.70 22.81
C GLY A 203 6.29 -7.64 21.36
N GLY A 204 5.45 -6.67 21.02
CA GLY A 204 5.14 -6.35 19.63
C GLY A 204 6.30 -5.66 18.91
N GLY A 205 6.32 -5.74 17.58
CA GLY A 205 7.32 -5.08 16.75
C GLY A 205 7.16 -3.56 16.74
N GLN A 206 8.27 -2.83 16.65
CA GLN A 206 8.24 -1.37 16.54
C GLN A 206 7.79 -0.92 15.14
N PRO A 207 7.11 0.23 15.02
CA PRO A 207 6.74 0.76 13.72
C PRO A 207 7.97 1.25 12.96
N GLY A 208 7.85 1.36 11.64
CA GLY A 208 8.80 2.16 10.87
C GLY A 208 8.72 3.64 11.27
N THR A 209 9.80 4.38 11.10
CA THR A 209 9.85 5.84 11.33
C THR A 209 9.95 6.59 9.99
N ASN A 210 10.18 7.90 10.03
CA ASN A 210 10.50 8.70 8.85
C ASN A 210 11.96 8.53 8.35
N SER A 211 12.80 7.77 9.06
CA SER A 211 14.25 7.68 8.80
C SER A 211 14.85 6.28 8.94
N ALA A 212 14.15 5.33 9.55
CA ALA A 212 14.63 3.97 9.77
C ALA A 212 13.48 2.96 9.83
N ALA A 213 13.79 1.70 9.51
CA ALA A 213 12.89 0.57 9.73
C ALA A 213 12.70 0.27 11.22
N GLY A 214 11.50 -0.20 11.57
CA GLY A 214 11.17 -0.59 12.93
C GLY A 214 11.92 -1.85 13.35
N THR A 215 12.37 -1.87 14.61
CA THR A 215 13.01 -3.06 15.20
C THR A 215 11.98 -4.13 15.52
N GLY A 216 12.44 -5.39 15.57
CA GLY A 216 11.63 -6.47 16.12
C GLY A 216 11.25 -6.24 17.60
N GLY A 217 10.19 -6.93 18.04
CA GLY A 217 9.83 -6.99 19.45
C GLY A 217 10.81 -7.83 20.28
N SER A 218 10.81 -7.65 21.60
CA SER A 218 11.67 -8.41 22.54
C SER A 218 10.84 -9.30 23.47
N THR A 219 11.43 -10.38 23.96
CA THR A 219 10.87 -11.22 25.03
C THR A 219 11.37 -10.82 26.42
N SER A 220 10.64 -11.16 27.47
CA SER A 220 11.12 -11.09 28.86
C SER A 220 10.33 -12.03 29.79
N GLY A 221 10.90 -12.34 30.96
CA GLY A 221 10.31 -13.27 31.94
C GLY A 221 10.74 -14.73 31.70
N TYR A 222 9.93 -15.68 32.14
CA TYR A 222 10.17 -17.11 31.97
C TYR A 222 9.93 -17.57 30.53
N SER A 223 10.80 -18.43 30.02
CA SER A 223 10.69 -19.08 28.71
C SER A 223 11.64 -20.27 28.63
N ASP A 224 11.19 -21.38 28.04
CA ASP A 224 12.10 -22.47 27.65
C ASP A 224 12.70 -22.21 26.27
N ALA A 225 11.97 -21.49 25.41
CA ALA A 225 12.45 -20.98 24.14
C ALA A 225 11.86 -19.59 23.88
N ALA A 226 12.70 -18.63 23.50
CA ALA A 226 12.30 -17.26 23.21
C ALA A 226 13.10 -16.74 22.01
N VAL A 227 12.40 -16.04 21.10
CA VAL A 227 12.99 -15.46 19.89
C VAL A 227 12.43 -14.07 19.70
N SER A 228 13.34 -13.07 19.70
CA SER A 228 13.01 -11.69 19.36
C SER A 228 12.50 -11.57 17.93
N GLY A 229 11.65 -10.57 17.69
CA GLY A 229 11.20 -10.21 16.36
C GLY A 229 12.35 -9.82 15.44
N LYS A 230 12.09 -9.82 14.14
CA LYS A 230 12.99 -9.32 13.10
C LYS A 230 12.66 -7.86 12.81
N SER A 231 13.67 -7.04 12.61
CA SER A 231 13.50 -5.67 12.11
C SER A 231 12.97 -5.67 10.68
N GLY A 232 12.31 -4.59 10.26
CA GLY A 232 12.06 -4.32 8.85
C GLY A 232 13.36 -4.05 8.07
N ASN A 233 13.28 -4.08 6.74
CA ASN A 233 14.41 -3.80 5.84
C ASN A 233 13.99 -2.80 4.75
N GLY A 234 14.47 -1.57 4.86
CA GLY A 234 14.03 -0.48 3.97
C GLY A 234 12.51 -0.31 4.02
N HIS A 235 11.85 -0.42 2.87
CA HIS A 235 10.39 -0.35 2.74
C HIS A 235 9.64 -1.63 3.15
N VAL A 236 10.37 -2.74 3.37
CA VAL A 236 9.79 -4.08 3.63
C VAL A 236 9.64 -4.32 5.13
N GLY A 237 8.50 -4.86 5.55
CA GLY A 237 8.26 -5.23 6.95
C GLY A 237 9.03 -6.48 7.39
N GLY A 238 9.31 -6.62 8.68
CA GLY A 238 10.03 -7.77 9.23
C GLY A 238 9.20 -9.06 9.24
N ASP A 239 9.76 -10.18 8.80
CA ASP A 239 9.12 -11.51 8.84
C ASP A 239 8.87 -12.00 10.27
N TYR A 240 7.93 -12.95 10.44
CA TYR A 240 7.67 -13.63 11.72
C TYR A 240 8.94 -14.16 12.42
N ALA A 241 8.93 -14.09 13.75
CA ALA A 241 9.77 -14.90 14.62
C ALA A 241 9.07 -16.24 14.89
N VAL A 242 9.85 -17.30 15.13
CA VAL A 242 9.35 -18.65 15.40
C VAL A 242 9.98 -19.22 16.65
N THR A 243 9.16 -19.83 17.50
CA THR A 243 9.58 -20.65 18.64
C THR A 243 9.03 -22.05 18.45
N SER A 244 9.89 -23.06 18.60
CA SER A 244 9.54 -24.46 18.39
C SER A 244 10.04 -25.33 19.55
N ASN A 245 9.24 -26.32 19.90
CA ASN A 245 9.60 -27.48 20.70
C ASN A 245 9.05 -28.75 20.01
N THR A 246 9.32 -29.95 20.51
CA THR A 246 8.99 -31.24 19.86
C THR A 246 7.53 -31.35 19.40
N ASP A 247 6.59 -30.75 20.16
CA ASP A 247 5.14 -30.92 19.96
C ASP A 247 4.43 -29.63 19.53
N LEU A 248 5.11 -28.48 19.50
CA LEU A 248 4.49 -27.17 19.27
C LEU A 248 5.43 -26.22 18.55
N THR A 249 4.97 -25.66 17.42
CA THR A 249 5.60 -24.52 16.74
C THR A 249 4.64 -23.35 16.77
N TYR A 250 5.14 -22.18 17.17
CA TYR A 250 4.36 -20.95 17.24
C TYR A 250 5.11 -19.77 16.64
N THR A 251 4.37 -18.88 15.97
CA THR A 251 4.92 -17.76 15.20
C THR A 251 4.32 -16.41 15.60
N SER A 252 5.08 -15.33 15.40
CA SER A 252 4.68 -13.95 15.69
C SER A 252 4.12 -13.20 14.49
N GLY A 253 3.37 -12.12 14.77
CA GLY A 253 2.84 -11.25 13.73
C GLY A 253 3.94 -10.49 12.99
N ALA A 254 3.87 -10.45 11.66
CA ALA A 254 4.89 -9.83 10.83
C ALA A 254 4.70 -8.31 10.68
N GLY A 255 5.78 -7.56 10.48
CA GLY A 255 5.72 -6.11 10.32
C GLY A 255 5.05 -5.67 9.01
N GLY A 256 4.36 -4.53 9.03
CA GLY A 256 3.82 -3.90 7.83
C GLY A 256 4.91 -3.21 7.00
N GLY A 257 4.79 -3.20 5.67
CA GLY A 257 5.68 -2.40 4.82
C GLY A 257 5.39 -0.90 5.00
N GLY A 258 6.35 -0.01 4.72
CA GLY A 258 6.11 1.44 4.80
C GLY A 258 7.07 2.26 3.96
N TYR A 259 7.05 3.59 4.16
CA TYR A 259 8.19 4.43 3.74
C TYR A 259 9.48 3.91 4.42
N PHE A 260 9.35 3.46 5.66
CA PHE A 260 10.15 2.40 6.25
C PHE A 260 9.23 1.32 6.84
N GLY A 261 9.60 0.05 6.69
CA GLY A 261 8.84 -1.09 7.22
C GLY A 261 8.90 -1.20 8.74
N GLY A 262 7.85 -1.73 9.36
CA GLY A 262 7.83 -2.09 10.78
C GLY A 262 8.51 -3.43 11.04
N GLY A 263 8.90 -3.68 12.29
CA GLY A 263 9.41 -4.99 12.73
C GLY A 263 8.30 -5.98 13.06
N SER A 264 8.62 -7.27 13.13
CA SER A 264 7.71 -8.30 13.64
C SER A 264 7.69 -8.36 15.17
N GLY A 265 6.65 -8.98 15.73
CA GLY A 265 6.61 -9.29 17.16
C GLY A 265 7.63 -10.35 17.57
N ALA A 266 7.91 -10.45 18.86
CA ALA A 266 8.63 -11.57 19.44
C ALA A 266 7.74 -12.82 19.55
N SER A 267 8.35 -13.99 19.77
CA SER A 267 7.65 -15.22 20.16
C SER A 267 8.33 -15.85 21.38
N SER A 268 7.54 -16.40 22.30
CA SER A 268 7.98 -17.05 23.53
C SER A 268 7.19 -18.33 23.75
N TYR A 269 7.86 -19.39 24.20
CA TYR A 269 7.29 -20.65 24.62
C TYR A 269 7.73 -20.99 26.05
N TRP A 270 6.79 -21.50 26.85
CA TRP A 270 7.05 -21.91 28.23
C TRP A 270 6.13 -23.05 28.69
N LEU A 271 6.70 -24.04 29.34
CA LEU A 271 6.04 -25.16 30.02
C LEU A 271 5.95 -24.86 31.51
N ALA A 272 4.74 -24.58 32.00
CA ALA A 272 4.50 -24.19 33.39
C ALA A 272 3.56 -25.20 34.06
N SER A 273 4.05 -25.94 35.06
CA SER A 273 3.27 -26.98 35.79
C SER A 273 2.59 -28.01 34.88
N GLY A 274 3.17 -28.32 33.72
CA GLY A 274 2.57 -29.22 32.72
C GLY A 274 1.67 -28.54 31.68
N VAL A 275 1.34 -27.25 31.86
CA VAL A 275 0.65 -26.44 30.85
C VAL A 275 1.67 -25.95 29.82
N ARG A 276 1.54 -26.42 28.57
CA ARG A 276 2.32 -25.94 27.43
C ARG A 276 1.71 -24.63 26.92
N SER A 277 2.49 -23.55 26.94
CA SER A 277 2.05 -22.23 26.47
C SER A 277 3.00 -21.64 25.44
N ALA A 278 2.44 -20.97 24.45
CA ALA A 278 3.18 -20.09 23.55
C ALA A 278 2.45 -18.74 23.44
N ILE A 279 3.20 -17.65 23.49
CA ILE A 279 2.71 -16.27 23.31
C ILE A 279 3.56 -15.55 22.27
N SER A 280 2.93 -14.73 21.43
CA SER A 280 3.64 -13.96 20.41
C SER A 280 3.06 -12.54 20.25
N GLY A 281 3.96 -11.58 20.05
CA GLY A 281 3.60 -10.20 19.78
C GLY A 281 3.06 -10.01 18.36
N GLY A 282 2.27 -8.96 18.17
CA GLY A 282 1.89 -8.47 16.85
C GLY A 282 3.03 -7.75 16.14
N GLY A 283 2.97 -7.67 14.82
CA GLY A 283 3.90 -6.85 14.04
C GLY A 283 3.60 -5.36 14.16
N GLY A 284 4.64 -4.53 14.09
CA GLY A 284 4.50 -3.07 13.99
C GLY A 284 4.07 -2.64 12.59
N GLY A 285 3.30 -1.56 12.47
CA GLY A 285 2.93 -1.01 11.18
C GLY A 285 4.07 -0.21 10.52
N GLY A 286 4.14 -0.22 9.19
CA GLY A 286 5.12 0.60 8.48
C GLY A 286 4.76 2.08 8.52
N SER A 287 5.77 2.94 8.33
CA SER A 287 5.55 4.40 8.30
C SER A 287 4.92 4.87 7.00
N SER A 288 4.43 6.11 7.03
CA SER A 288 3.86 6.82 5.88
C SER A 288 4.71 8.06 5.58
N PHE A 289 4.64 8.54 4.34
CA PHE A 289 5.37 9.72 3.86
C PHE A 289 4.45 10.64 3.08
N VAL A 290 4.67 11.95 3.22
CA VAL A 290 3.98 13.01 2.48
C VAL A 290 5.03 14.05 2.07
N SER A 291 5.16 14.28 0.76
CA SER A 291 6.02 15.32 0.20
C SER A 291 5.49 16.71 0.57
N GLY A 292 6.41 17.67 0.76
CA GLY A 292 6.07 19.07 1.03
C GLY A 292 5.29 19.75 -0.10
N ASN A 293 5.27 19.15 -1.30
CA ASN A 293 4.48 19.62 -2.44
C ASN A 293 2.97 19.30 -2.31
N VAL A 294 2.57 18.58 -1.26
CA VAL A 294 1.17 18.25 -0.97
C VAL A 294 0.55 19.30 -0.05
N THR A 295 -0.61 19.80 -0.45
CA THR A 295 -1.46 20.68 0.37
C THR A 295 -2.68 19.92 0.91
N ASN A 296 -3.28 20.45 1.98
CA ASN A 296 -4.49 19.91 2.62
C ASN A 296 -4.38 18.40 2.96
N SER A 297 -3.21 17.97 3.43
CA SER A 297 -2.96 16.56 3.73
C SER A 297 -3.70 16.11 5.00
N THR A 298 -4.32 14.93 4.95
CA THR A 298 -4.89 14.28 6.14
C THR A 298 -4.46 12.82 6.22
N GLN A 299 -4.37 12.27 7.44
CA GLN A 299 -3.87 10.93 7.71
C GLN A 299 -4.70 10.21 8.77
N TYR A 300 -5.25 9.05 8.44
CA TYR A 300 -6.07 8.23 9.34
C TYR A 300 -5.80 6.72 9.13
N PRO A 301 -6.12 5.84 10.10
CA PRO A 301 -6.29 4.41 9.83
C PRO A 301 -7.35 4.20 8.74
N SER A 302 -7.11 3.31 7.78
CA SER A 302 -8.01 3.19 6.60
C SER A 302 -9.34 2.49 6.86
N GLY A 303 -9.42 1.62 7.88
CA GLY A 303 -10.55 0.72 8.08
C GLY A 303 -10.75 -0.33 6.97
N MET A 304 -9.84 -0.39 5.99
CA MET A 304 -9.94 -1.27 4.81
C MET A 304 -8.89 -2.36 4.80
N ASN A 305 -9.23 -3.50 4.19
CA ASN A 305 -8.35 -4.66 4.09
C ASN A 305 -7.24 -4.50 3.04
N VAL A 306 -7.57 -4.11 1.82
CA VAL A 306 -6.60 -3.95 0.71
C VAL A 306 -6.24 -2.49 0.45
N GLY A 307 -5.04 -2.25 -0.04
CA GLY A 307 -4.61 -0.93 -0.46
C GLY A 307 -5.30 -0.47 -1.75
N GLN A 308 -5.44 0.85 -1.88
CA GLN A 308 -5.92 1.49 -3.10
C GLN A 308 -5.37 2.91 -3.26
N VAL A 309 -5.38 3.41 -4.49
CA VAL A 309 -5.03 4.78 -4.85
C VAL A 309 -6.18 5.34 -5.69
N LEU A 310 -6.78 6.43 -5.21
CA LEU A 310 -7.79 7.21 -5.94
C LEU A 310 -7.19 8.53 -6.39
N ILE A 311 -7.50 8.97 -7.61
CA ILE A 311 -7.02 10.23 -8.20
C ILE A 311 -8.21 10.92 -8.89
N SER A 312 -8.47 12.18 -8.54
CA SER A 312 -9.49 13.04 -9.14
C SER A 312 -8.83 14.35 -9.59
N PHE A 313 -9.02 14.75 -10.84
CA PHE A 313 -8.42 15.96 -11.39
C PHE A 313 -9.30 17.20 -11.19
N ILE A 314 -8.66 18.35 -11.04
CA ILE A 314 -9.26 19.68 -10.82
C ILE A 314 -8.45 20.79 -11.52
#